data_AF-A0A972QVD7-F1
#
_entry.id   AF-A0A972QVD7-F1
#
_cell.length_a   1.000
_cell.length_b   1.000
_cell.length_c   1.000
_cell.angle_alpha   90.00
_cell.angle_beta   90.00
_cell.angle_gamma   90.00
#
_symmetry.space_group_name_H-M   'P 1'
#
loop_
_entity.id
_entity.type
_entity.pdbx_description
1 polymer ?
#
loop_
_entity_poly.entity_id
_entity_poly.type
_entity_poly.pdbx_seq_one_letter_code
_entity_poly.pdbx_strand_id
1 'polypeptide(L)'
;MNNMENFEAYKEQILRNSQRLAVEDKFKFACHPGVPCFGKCCANVNIFLTPYDVLRMKNAKGISSTEFLKEYTFPLSLEENQLPVVLLKMTEDEEKKCPFVSDDGICSIYDDRPWACRMYPIGLASSKTGVGDEGEEFCFIVDEKDTLCKGFLEDNELTIKEWMDSQDVGNFNKKSESYMQFTLHPHLQEKKELGEGKIQIFFTACYDLDGFRKMIFESTFLDRFELKDELIEQLKADDEALLEFAVTKWLRFALFREDTMIIKDTEIEKGVQSLGWKVDE
;
A
#
# COMPACT_ATOMS: atom_id res chain seq x y z
N MET A 1 -10.92 -12.44 -23.56
CA MET A 1 -11.35 -12.80 -22.19
C MET A 1 -10.92 -11.66 -21.30
N ASN A 2 -11.85 -11.12 -20.52
CA ASN A 2 -11.64 -9.85 -19.81
C ASN A 2 -10.72 -10.08 -18.60
N ASN A 3 -9.80 -9.15 -18.30
CA ASN A 3 -8.86 -9.30 -17.17
C ASN A 3 -9.57 -9.49 -15.82
N MET A 4 -10.79 -8.95 -15.67
CA MET A 4 -11.64 -9.13 -14.50
C MET A 4 -12.20 -10.56 -14.33
N GLU A 5 -12.56 -11.24 -15.42
CA GLU A 5 -13.06 -12.63 -15.35
C GLU A 5 -11.96 -13.58 -14.85
N ASN A 6 -10.70 -13.28 -15.20
CA ASN A 6 -9.54 -14.05 -14.76
C ASN A 6 -9.22 -13.81 -13.27
N PHE A 7 -9.40 -12.58 -12.79
CA PHE A 7 -9.17 -12.23 -11.38
C PHE A 7 -10.22 -12.87 -10.44
N GLU A 8 -11.51 -12.80 -10.79
CA GLU A 8 -12.56 -13.44 -9.99
C GLU A 8 -12.44 -14.98 -10.01
N ALA A 9 -12.08 -15.57 -11.15
CA ALA A 9 -11.81 -17.01 -11.23
C ALA A 9 -10.62 -17.43 -10.34
N TYR A 10 -9.54 -16.63 -10.31
CA TYR A 10 -8.38 -16.88 -9.46
C TYR A 10 -8.72 -16.72 -7.97
N LYS A 11 -9.49 -15.69 -7.62
CA LYS A 11 -9.98 -15.48 -6.25
C LYS A 11 -10.83 -16.65 -5.77
N GLU A 12 -11.78 -17.10 -6.58
CA GLU A 12 -12.58 -18.29 -6.28
C GLU A 12 -11.73 -19.56 -6.16
N GLN A 13 -10.69 -19.71 -6.99
CA GLN A 13 -9.75 -20.82 -6.89
C GLN A 13 -9.03 -20.81 -5.53
N ILE A 14 -8.52 -19.67 -5.08
CA ILE A 14 -7.85 -19.57 -3.76
C ILE A 14 -8.83 -19.89 -2.65
N LEU A 15 -10.01 -19.26 -2.65
CA LEU A 15 -10.98 -19.39 -1.56
C LEU A 15 -11.54 -20.81 -1.41
N ARG A 16 -11.65 -21.56 -2.52
CA ARG A 16 -12.21 -22.92 -2.53
C ARG A 16 -11.18 -24.03 -2.47
N ASN A 17 -10.02 -23.86 -3.13
CA ASN A 17 -9.11 -24.97 -3.41
C ASN A 17 -7.77 -24.87 -2.69
N SER A 18 -7.41 -23.72 -2.12
CA SER A 18 -6.18 -23.60 -1.34
C SER A 18 -6.36 -24.22 0.04
N GLN A 19 -5.33 -24.93 0.52
CA GLN A 19 -5.29 -25.37 1.90
C GLN A 19 -5.32 -24.15 2.83
N ARG A 20 -6.25 -24.17 3.79
CA ARG A 20 -6.34 -23.15 4.83
C ARG A 20 -5.33 -23.48 5.92
N LEU A 21 -4.42 -22.55 6.17
CA LEU A 21 -3.36 -22.69 7.16
C LEU A 21 -3.51 -21.62 8.25
N ALA A 22 -3.34 -22.03 9.50
CA ALA A 22 -3.17 -21.16 10.64
C ALA A 22 -1.70 -20.73 10.79
N VAL A 23 -1.45 -19.68 11.55
CA VAL A 23 -0.09 -19.15 11.77
C VAL A 23 0.87 -20.15 12.44
N GLU A 24 0.32 -21.12 13.18
CA GLU A 24 1.10 -22.18 13.84
C GLU A 24 1.31 -23.42 12.96
N ASP A 25 0.69 -23.48 11.78
CA ASP A 25 0.93 -24.58 10.85
C ASP A 25 2.36 -24.52 10.29
N LYS A 26 2.93 -25.70 10.09
CA LYS A 26 4.31 -25.88 9.62
C LYS A 26 4.36 -26.14 8.12
N PHE A 27 5.45 -25.67 7.51
CA PHE A 27 5.80 -25.98 6.13
C PHE A 27 7.32 -26.06 5.97
N LYS A 28 7.78 -26.63 4.85
CA LYS A 28 9.20 -26.68 4.49
C LYS A 28 9.53 -25.59 3.49
N PHE A 29 10.46 -24.71 3.84
CA PHE A 29 10.90 -23.66 2.95
C PHE A 29 12.22 -23.02 3.39
N ALA A 30 13.09 -22.73 2.43
CA ALA A 30 14.15 -21.75 2.57
C ALA A 30 14.47 -21.08 1.22
N CYS A 31 14.75 -19.79 1.23
CA CYS A 31 15.19 -19.04 0.05
C CYS A 31 16.50 -18.31 0.36
N HIS A 32 17.58 -18.72 -0.30
CA HIS A 32 18.93 -18.17 -0.10
C HIS A 32 19.76 -18.31 -1.39
N PRO A 33 20.91 -17.64 -1.52
CA PRO A 33 21.75 -17.68 -2.73
C PRO A 33 22.23 -19.08 -3.17
N GLY A 34 22.13 -20.08 -2.29
CA GLY A 34 22.46 -21.47 -2.61
C GLY A 34 21.35 -22.22 -3.35
N VAL A 35 20.12 -21.69 -3.36
CA VAL A 35 18.98 -22.30 -4.04
C VAL A 35 19.07 -21.99 -5.55
N PRO A 36 18.98 -22.97 -6.47
CA PRO A 36 19.18 -22.75 -7.92
C PRO A 36 18.21 -21.77 -8.60
N CYS A 37 17.11 -21.42 -7.94
CA CYS A 37 16.12 -20.45 -8.42
C CYS A 37 16.24 -19.07 -7.77
N PHE A 38 17.27 -18.82 -6.94
CA PHE A 38 17.44 -17.55 -6.24
C PHE A 38 17.42 -16.36 -7.22
N GLY A 39 16.62 -15.34 -6.91
CA GLY A 39 16.40 -14.17 -7.75
C GLY A 39 15.52 -14.38 -8.99
N LYS A 40 15.24 -15.63 -9.42
CA LYS A 40 14.46 -15.90 -10.64
C LYS A 40 12.98 -15.54 -10.51
N CYS A 41 12.43 -15.55 -9.29
CA CYS A 41 11.05 -15.10 -9.04
C CYS A 41 10.91 -13.57 -9.09
N CYS A 42 12.01 -12.82 -9.12
CA CYS A 42 12.00 -11.36 -9.23
C CYS A 42 11.87 -10.91 -10.70
N ALA A 43 10.95 -11.51 -11.45
CA ALA A 43 10.73 -11.24 -12.87
C ALA A 43 9.30 -11.63 -13.27
N ASN A 44 8.70 -10.87 -14.20
CA ASN A 44 7.38 -11.12 -14.78
C ASN A 44 6.25 -11.33 -13.74
N VAL A 45 6.24 -10.52 -12.68
CA VAL A 45 5.21 -10.54 -11.62
C VAL A 45 4.47 -9.19 -11.54
N ASN A 46 3.25 -9.20 -11.04
CA ASN A 46 2.49 -7.99 -10.74
C ASN A 46 2.57 -7.68 -9.25
N ILE A 47 3.26 -6.59 -8.88
CA ILE A 47 3.41 -6.16 -7.50
C ILE A 47 2.69 -4.83 -7.32
N PHE A 48 1.54 -4.86 -6.64
CA PHE A 48 0.86 -3.65 -6.19
C PHE A 48 1.55 -3.11 -4.94
N LEU A 49 1.83 -1.82 -4.95
CA LEU A 49 2.51 -1.10 -3.89
C LEU A 49 1.48 -0.36 -3.04
N THR A 50 1.54 -0.57 -1.73
CA THR A 50 0.87 0.29 -0.75
C THR A 50 1.64 1.60 -0.59
N PRO A 51 1.02 2.63 0.01
CA PRO A 51 1.72 3.87 0.36
C PRO A 51 3.00 3.66 1.17
N TYR A 52 2.98 2.71 2.12
CA TYR A 52 4.14 2.42 2.96
C TYR A 52 5.24 1.69 2.16
N ASP A 53 4.89 0.87 1.16
CA ASP A 53 5.88 0.32 0.23
C ASP A 53 6.62 1.43 -0.51
N VAL A 54 5.88 2.38 -1.10
CA VAL A 54 6.48 3.51 -1.83
C VAL A 54 7.40 4.34 -0.93
N LEU A 55 6.95 4.67 0.28
CA LEU A 55 7.76 5.40 1.28
C LEU A 55 9.09 4.70 1.54
N ARG A 56 9.07 3.39 1.81
CA ARG A 56 10.29 2.65 2.11
C ARG A 56 11.21 2.52 0.90
N MET A 57 10.65 2.18 -0.25
CA MET A 57 11.42 1.93 -1.47
C MET A 57 12.08 3.22 -1.99
N LYS A 58 11.40 4.37 -1.94
CA LYS A 58 11.99 5.66 -2.34
C LYS A 58 13.11 6.09 -1.39
N ASN A 59 12.95 5.86 -0.09
CA ASN A 59 13.99 6.13 0.91
C ASN A 59 15.21 5.20 0.74
N ALA A 60 15.01 3.92 0.48
CA ALA A 60 16.08 2.97 0.18
C ALA A 60 16.88 3.35 -1.08
N LYS A 61 16.22 3.97 -2.06
CA LYS A 61 16.86 4.52 -3.25
C LYS A 61 17.48 5.91 -3.06
N GLY A 62 17.12 6.63 -2.01
CA GLY A 62 17.59 7.99 -1.77
C GLY A 62 17.04 9.01 -2.78
N ILE A 63 15.83 8.79 -3.30
CA ILE A 63 15.15 9.70 -4.25
C ILE A 63 13.80 10.16 -3.70
N SER A 64 13.23 11.22 -4.28
CA SER A 64 11.91 11.70 -3.87
C SER A 64 10.80 10.72 -4.27
N SER A 65 9.65 10.79 -3.59
CA SER A 65 8.46 10.01 -3.96
C SER A 65 8.00 10.33 -5.38
N THR A 66 8.08 11.59 -5.80
CA THR A 66 7.72 12.03 -7.14
C THR A 66 8.60 11.34 -8.21
N GLU A 67 9.91 11.31 -7.99
CA GLU A 67 10.86 10.63 -8.88
C GLU A 67 10.64 9.12 -8.87
N PHE A 68 10.48 8.51 -7.70
CA PHE A 68 10.24 7.08 -7.57
C PHE A 68 8.99 6.63 -8.32
N LEU A 69 7.87 7.34 -8.11
CA LEU A 69 6.60 7.03 -8.77
C LEU A 69 6.73 7.12 -10.30
N LYS A 70 7.42 8.15 -10.79
CA LYS A 70 7.63 8.37 -12.23
C LYS A 70 8.50 7.29 -12.87
N GLU A 71 9.59 6.91 -12.22
CA GLU A 71 10.61 6.01 -12.81
C GLU A 71 10.27 4.53 -12.63
N TYR A 72 9.70 4.18 -11.48
CA TYR A 72 9.56 2.78 -11.05
C TYR A 72 8.13 2.29 -10.95
N THR A 73 7.11 3.10 -11.27
CA THR A 73 5.72 2.66 -11.08
C THR A 73 4.79 3.01 -12.25
N PHE A 74 3.64 2.34 -12.26
CA PHE A 74 2.48 2.68 -13.07
C PHE A 74 1.27 2.91 -12.16
N PRO A 75 0.69 4.13 -12.11
CA PRO A 75 -0.61 4.31 -11.50
C PRO A 75 -1.68 3.66 -12.39
N LEU A 76 -2.55 2.86 -11.78
CA LEU A 76 -3.65 2.16 -12.44
C LEU A 76 -4.97 2.53 -11.76
N SER A 77 -5.95 2.90 -12.57
CA SER A 77 -7.35 2.99 -12.14
C SER A 77 -8.02 1.69 -12.55
N LEU A 78 -8.44 0.88 -11.57
CA LEU A 78 -9.10 -0.41 -11.84
C LEU A 78 -10.54 -0.22 -12.35
N GLU A 79 -11.22 0.81 -11.85
CA GLU A 79 -12.53 1.27 -12.30
C GLU A 79 -12.48 2.82 -12.39
N GLU A 80 -13.29 3.43 -13.25
CA GLU A 80 -13.38 4.89 -13.35
C GLU A 80 -13.78 5.48 -11.99
N ASN A 81 -13.17 6.61 -11.65
CA ASN A 81 -13.47 7.33 -10.40
C ASN A 81 -13.25 6.50 -9.11
N GLN A 82 -12.39 5.48 -9.09
CA GLN A 82 -11.99 4.80 -7.84
C GLN A 82 -10.57 5.15 -7.40
N LEU A 83 -10.21 4.70 -6.19
CA LEU A 83 -8.85 4.89 -5.69
C LEU A 83 -7.85 4.21 -6.63
N PRO A 84 -6.80 4.93 -7.07
CA PRO A 84 -5.78 4.35 -7.89
C PRO A 84 -4.94 3.36 -7.08
N VAL A 85 -4.49 2.30 -7.73
CA VAL A 85 -3.46 1.40 -7.23
C VAL A 85 -2.15 1.71 -7.94
N VAL A 86 -1.03 1.54 -7.24
CA VAL A 86 0.30 1.74 -7.83
C VAL A 86 0.90 0.37 -8.11
N LEU A 87 1.31 0.12 -9.35
CA LEU A 87 1.98 -1.11 -9.74
C LEU A 87 3.48 -0.85 -9.91
N LEU A 88 4.33 -1.75 -9.40
CA LEU A 88 5.76 -1.70 -9.67
C LEU A 88 6.03 -1.97 -11.16
N LYS A 89 6.80 -1.08 -11.80
CA LYS A 89 7.25 -1.22 -13.19
C LYS A 89 8.40 -2.23 -13.26
N MET A 90 8.17 -3.31 -14.01
CA MET A 90 9.23 -4.24 -14.42
C MET A 90 10.01 -3.68 -15.62
N THR A 91 11.22 -4.20 -15.86
CA THR A 91 11.99 -3.86 -17.06
C THR A 91 11.23 -4.22 -18.33
N GLU A 92 11.58 -3.56 -19.44
CA GLU A 92 10.92 -3.76 -20.73
C GLU A 92 11.56 -4.89 -21.57
N ASP A 93 12.53 -5.61 -21.00
CA ASP A 93 13.10 -6.80 -21.62
C ASP A 93 12.12 -7.99 -21.63
N GLU A 94 12.46 -9.05 -22.36
CA GLU A 94 11.60 -10.24 -22.48
C GLU A 94 11.36 -10.94 -21.12
N GLU A 95 12.31 -10.85 -20.19
CA GLU A 95 12.22 -11.48 -18.88
C GLU A 95 11.37 -10.65 -17.90
N LYS A 96 11.19 -9.35 -18.16
CA LYS A 96 10.50 -8.38 -17.30
C LYS A 96 11.02 -8.44 -15.86
N LYS A 97 12.34 -8.35 -15.70
CA LYS A 97 12.99 -8.36 -14.38
C LYS A 97 12.53 -7.20 -13.50
N CYS A 98 12.56 -7.42 -12.20
CA CYS A 98 12.44 -6.36 -11.22
C CYS A 98 13.64 -5.40 -11.36
N PRO A 99 13.45 -4.07 -11.41
CA PRO A 99 14.55 -3.12 -11.60
C PRO A 99 15.52 -3.07 -10.40
N PHE A 100 15.19 -3.74 -9.29
CA PHE A 100 16.02 -3.79 -8.10
C PHE A 100 16.80 -5.09 -7.94
N VAL A 101 16.52 -6.12 -8.74
CA VAL A 101 17.29 -7.37 -8.73
C VAL A 101 18.45 -7.26 -9.72
N SER A 102 19.62 -7.69 -9.29
CA SER A 102 20.82 -7.78 -10.13
C SER A 102 20.93 -9.15 -10.80
N ASP A 103 21.87 -9.30 -11.73
CA ASP A 103 22.01 -10.53 -12.52
C ASP A 103 22.44 -11.75 -11.69
N ASP A 104 23.04 -11.55 -10.51
CA ASP A 104 23.34 -12.61 -9.53
C ASP A 104 22.13 -12.98 -8.64
N GLY A 105 20.98 -12.33 -8.85
CA GLY A 105 19.75 -12.55 -8.11
C GLY A 105 19.62 -11.75 -6.83
N ILE A 106 20.58 -10.87 -6.49
CA ILE A 106 20.54 -10.07 -5.26
C ILE A 106 19.66 -8.83 -5.46
N CYS A 107 18.72 -8.61 -4.53
CA CYS A 107 17.87 -7.41 -4.49
C CYS A 107 18.58 -6.26 -3.77
N SER A 108 18.79 -5.14 -4.49
CA SER A 108 19.46 -3.94 -3.98
C SER A 108 18.70 -3.19 -2.87
N ILE A 109 17.40 -3.46 -2.71
CA ILE A 109 16.55 -2.89 -1.65
C ILE A 109 15.94 -3.99 -0.78
N TYR A 110 16.64 -5.12 -0.61
CA TYR A 110 16.05 -6.31 0.02
C TYR A 110 15.37 -5.96 1.35
N ASP A 111 16.02 -5.24 2.26
CA ASP A 111 15.45 -4.91 3.56
C ASP A 111 14.24 -3.96 3.51
N ASP A 112 14.05 -3.25 2.39
CA ASP A 112 12.95 -2.31 2.10
C ASP A 112 12.02 -2.81 0.99
N ARG A 113 12.12 -4.10 0.65
CA ARG A 113 11.25 -4.74 -0.34
C ARG A 113 9.77 -4.63 0.05
N PRO A 114 8.87 -4.61 -0.94
CA PRO A 114 7.45 -4.40 -0.69
C PRO A 114 6.80 -5.57 0.05
N TRP A 115 5.64 -5.32 0.64
CA TRP A 115 4.86 -6.29 1.41
C TRP A 115 4.64 -7.61 0.67
N ALA A 116 4.26 -7.54 -0.62
CA ALA A 116 4.05 -8.71 -1.44
C ALA A 116 5.30 -9.62 -1.52
N CYS A 117 6.49 -9.03 -1.59
CA CYS A 117 7.76 -9.77 -1.60
C CYS A 117 8.13 -10.35 -0.23
N ARG A 118 7.67 -9.75 0.88
CA ARG A 118 7.87 -10.29 2.25
C ARG A 118 6.95 -11.46 2.52
N MET A 119 5.73 -11.36 2.03
CA MET A 119 4.71 -12.37 2.25
C MET A 119 5.06 -13.67 1.53
N TYR A 120 5.54 -13.60 0.29
CA TYR A 120 5.93 -14.79 -0.48
C TYR A 120 6.84 -15.74 0.33
N PRO A 121 6.56 -17.05 0.39
CA PRO A 121 5.56 -17.78 -0.40
C PRO A 121 4.17 -17.86 0.26
N ILE A 122 3.94 -17.16 1.36
CA ILE A 122 2.67 -17.14 2.08
C ILE A 122 1.74 -16.07 1.49
N GLY A 123 0.52 -16.48 1.17
CA GLY A 123 -0.59 -15.59 0.85
C GLY A 123 -1.54 -15.46 2.04
N LEU A 124 -2.21 -14.32 2.14
CA LEU A 124 -3.31 -14.09 3.08
C LEU A 124 -4.61 -13.98 2.29
N ALA A 125 -5.62 -14.72 2.72
CA ALA A 125 -6.96 -14.65 2.18
C ALA A 125 -7.95 -14.35 3.31
N SER A 126 -8.98 -13.58 2.99
CA SER A 126 -10.13 -13.40 3.85
C SER A 126 -11.37 -13.85 3.09
N SER A 127 -12.21 -14.65 3.74
CA SER A 127 -13.53 -14.96 3.18
C SER A 127 -14.55 -13.84 3.44
N LYS A 128 -14.14 -12.71 4.03
CA LYS A 128 -15.01 -11.55 4.25
C LYS A 128 -15.40 -10.94 2.91
N THR A 129 -16.69 -10.81 2.69
CA THR A 129 -17.29 -10.27 1.46
C THR A 129 -17.85 -8.85 1.63
N GLY A 130 -17.81 -8.29 2.83
CA GLY A 130 -18.27 -6.92 3.10
C GLY A 130 -18.25 -6.54 4.59
N VAL A 131 -18.73 -5.32 4.89
CA VAL A 131 -18.82 -4.78 6.25
C VAL A 131 -19.85 -5.56 7.07
N GLY A 132 -19.43 -6.13 8.21
CA GLY A 132 -20.26 -6.94 9.10
C GLY A 132 -20.19 -8.45 8.86
N ASP A 133 -19.36 -8.91 7.92
CA ASP A 133 -19.13 -10.33 7.65
C ASP A 133 -18.07 -10.91 8.61
N GLU A 134 -18.39 -12.01 9.29
CA GLU A 134 -17.49 -12.76 10.19
C GLU A 134 -16.62 -13.76 9.42
N GLY A 135 -16.17 -13.39 8.22
CA GLY A 135 -15.31 -14.25 7.40
C GLY A 135 -14.00 -14.60 8.12
N GLU A 136 -13.52 -15.82 7.92
CA GLU A 136 -12.22 -16.26 8.44
C GLU A 136 -11.08 -15.69 7.58
N GLU A 137 -10.06 -15.18 8.27
CA GLU A 137 -8.75 -14.92 7.69
C GLU A 137 -7.89 -16.18 7.82
N PHE A 138 -7.28 -16.60 6.72
CA PHE A 138 -6.41 -17.76 6.70
C PHE A 138 -5.19 -17.52 5.81
N CYS A 139 -4.12 -18.23 6.13
CA CYS A 139 -2.92 -18.27 5.29
C CYS A 139 -3.06 -19.38 4.26
N PHE A 140 -2.41 -19.22 3.12
CA PHE A 140 -2.23 -20.27 2.13
C PHE A 140 -0.84 -20.18 1.53
N ILE A 141 -0.33 -21.29 0.99
CA ILE A 141 0.92 -21.26 0.24
C ILE A 141 0.59 -20.87 -1.20
N VAL A 142 1.28 -19.85 -1.72
CA VAL A 142 1.28 -19.49 -3.13
C VAL A 142 2.09 -20.55 -3.87
N ASP A 143 1.47 -21.71 -4.08
CA ASP A 143 2.05 -22.82 -4.82
C ASP A 143 1.75 -22.65 -6.31
N GLU A 144 2.74 -22.13 -7.03
CA GLU A 144 2.73 -22.16 -8.48
C GLU A 144 2.94 -23.61 -8.92
N LYS A 145 1.83 -24.28 -9.24
CA LYS A 145 1.75 -25.66 -9.74
C LYS A 145 3.02 -26.03 -10.53
N ASP A 146 3.82 -26.93 -9.95
CA ASP A 146 5.05 -27.51 -10.48
C ASP A 146 6.36 -26.68 -10.39
N THR A 147 6.46 -25.83 -9.35
CA THR A 147 7.64 -25.28 -8.66
C THR A 147 8.77 -24.66 -9.51
N LEU A 148 8.52 -23.45 -10.04
CA LEU A 148 9.59 -22.50 -10.38
C LEU A 148 10.49 -22.20 -9.15
N CYS A 149 9.89 -22.21 -7.95
CA CYS A 149 10.58 -22.00 -6.69
C CYS A 149 11.11 -23.32 -6.10
N LYS A 150 12.43 -23.50 -6.10
CA LYS A 150 13.12 -24.64 -5.50
C LYS A 150 13.30 -24.53 -3.98
N GLY A 151 12.87 -23.42 -3.37
CA GLY A 151 12.93 -23.25 -1.91
C GLY A 151 12.04 -24.20 -1.13
N PHE A 152 10.96 -24.72 -1.73
CA PHE A 152 10.12 -25.77 -1.14
C PHE A 152 10.76 -27.15 -1.09
N LEU A 153 11.90 -27.35 -1.77
CA LEU A 153 12.65 -28.61 -1.74
C LEU A 153 13.68 -28.64 -0.60
N GLU A 154 13.87 -27.52 0.09
CA GLU A 154 14.77 -27.43 1.23
C GLU A 154 14.14 -28.12 2.46
N ASP A 155 14.98 -28.65 3.35
CA ASP A 155 14.52 -29.41 4.53
C ASP A 155 14.23 -28.53 5.76
N ASN A 156 14.43 -27.21 5.64
CA ASN A 156 14.16 -26.26 6.71
C ASN A 156 12.65 -26.20 6.99
N GLU A 157 12.24 -26.72 8.15
CA GLU A 157 10.86 -26.68 8.62
C GLU A 157 10.66 -25.51 9.59
N LEU A 158 9.62 -24.73 9.36
CA LEU A 158 9.24 -23.58 10.18
C LEU A 158 7.72 -23.40 10.19
N THR A 159 7.20 -22.69 11.19
CA THR A 159 5.80 -22.25 11.19
C THR A 159 5.61 -21.05 10.26
N ILE A 160 4.38 -20.82 9.83
CA ILE A 160 4.02 -19.60 9.09
C ILE A 160 4.38 -18.35 9.89
N LYS A 161 4.14 -18.36 11.20
CA LYS A 161 4.52 -17.28 12.11
C LYS A 161 6.02 -17.03 12.10
N GLU A 162 6.84 -18.07 12.24
CA GLU A 162 8.31 -17.97 12.21
C GLU A 162 8.80 -17.39 10.88
N TRP A 163 8.19 -17.79 9.76
CA TRP A 163 8.48 -17.19 8.46
C TRP A 163 8.15 -15.70 8.45
N MET A 164 6.91 -15.33 8.77
CA MET A 164 6.45 -13.93 8.76
C MET A 164 7.28 -13.04 9.69
N ASP A 165 7.67 -13.54 10.86
CA ASP A 165 8.53 -12.85 11.82
C ASP A 165 9.93 -12.63 11.22
N SER A 166 10.50 -13.62 10.54
CA SER A 166 11.80 -13.49 9.84
C SER A 166 11.78 -12.47 8.70
N GLN A 167 10.60 -12.16 8.15
CA GLN A 167 10.41 -11.21 7.05
C GLN A 167 9.97 -9.80 7.54
N ASP A 168 9.93 -9.58 8.85
CA ASP A 168 9.46 -8.35 9.51
C ASP A 168 8.02 -7.94 9.13
N VAL A 169 7.15 -8.92 8.85
CA VAL A 169 5.77 -8.64 8.40
C VAL A 169 4.95 -7.96 9.49
N GLY A 170 5.14 -8.34 10.76
CA GLY A 170 4.38 -7.77 11.88
C GLY A 170 4.58 -6.26 12.04
N ASN A 171 5.83 -5.80 12.00
CA ASN A 171 6.14 -4.37 12.06
C ASN A 171 5.66 -3.64 10.81
N PHE A 172 5.81 -4.25 9.63
CA PHE A 172 5.29 -3.69 8.38
C PHE A 172 3.77 -3.48 8.47
N ASN A 173 3.01 -4.50 8.87
CA ASN A 173 1.56 -4.42 8.99
C ASN A 173 1.13 -3.34 9.99
N LYS A 174 1.84 -3.19 11.12
CA LYS A 174 1.58 -2.13 12.09
C LYS A 174 1.72 -0.73 11.48
N LYS A 175 2.71 -0.52 10.62
CA LYS A 175 2.94 0.75 9.93
C LYS A 175 1.93 1.00 8.80
N SER A 176 1.31 -0.05 8.26
CA SER A 176 0.26 0.02 7.24
C SER A 176 -1.17 0.00 7.80
N GLU A 177 -1.35 -0.21 9.11
CA GLU A 177 -2.66 -0.45 9.73
C GLU A 177 -3.65 0.68 9.47
N SER A 178 -3.25 1.94 9.69
CA SER A 178 -4.10 3.10 9.45
C SER A 178 -4.55 3.20 7.99
N TYR A 179 -3.69 2.84 7.04
CA TYR A 179 -4.04 2.78 5.61
C TYR A 179 -5.02 1.65 5.32
N MET A 180 -4.82 0.46 5.89
CA MET A 180 -5.78 -0.65 5.76
C MET A 180 -7.16 -0.28 6.33
N GLN A 181 -7.22 0.39 7.48
CA GLN A 181 -8.50 0.86 8.04
C GLN A 181 -9.14 1.94 7.17
N PHE A 182 -8.33 2.81 6.56
CA PHE A 182 -8.83 3.80 5.61
C PHE A 182 -9.47 3.14 4.39
N THR A 183 -8.86 2.10 3.80
CA THR A 183 -9.43 1.44 2.62
C THR A 183 -10.73 0.67 2.93
N LEU A 184 -10.93 0.26 4.18
CA LEU A 184 -12.17 -0.34 4.68
C LEU A 184 -13.30 0.67 4.95
N HIS A 185 -13.07 1.97 4.73
CA HIS A 185 -14.11 2.97 4.93
C HIS A 185 -15.36 2.69 4.07
N PRO A 186 -16.60 2.78 4.60
CA PRO A 186 -17.82 2.40 3.89
C PRO A 186 -18.00 3.06 2.51
N HIS A 187 -17.57 4.32 2.36
CA HIS A 187 -17.63 5.02 1.07
C HIS A 187 -16.84 4.31 -0.04
N LEU A 188 -15.70 3.71 0.30
CA LEU A 188 -14.86 2.97 -0.64
C LEU A 188 -15.39 1.56 -0.87
N GLN A 189 -15.86 0.90 0.19
CA GLN A 189 -16.42 -0.46 0.11
C GLN A 189 -17.72 -0.51 -0.71
N GLU A 190 -18.54 0.53 -0.63
CA GLU A 190 -19.73 0.71 -1.48
C GLU A 190 -19.39 1.13 -2.92
N LYS A 191 -18.09 1.18 -3.29
CA LYS A 191 -17.60 1.58 -4.62
C LYS A 191 -18.16 2.92 -5.11
N LYS A 192 -18.35 3.88 -4.19
CA LYS A 192 -18.81 5.22 -4.58
C LYS A 192 -17.73 5.93 -5.37
N GLU A 193 -18.13 6.54 -6.48
CA GLU A 193 -17.23 7.31 -7.33
C GLU A 193 -16.61 8.50 -6.57
N LEU A 194 -15.29 8.57 -6.65
CA LEU A 194 -14.44 9.69 -6.29
C LEU A 194 -14.17 10.50 -7.57
N GLY A 195 -14.65 11.73 -7.63
CA GLY A 195 -14.30 12.63 -8.73
C GLY A 195 -12.78 12.85 -8.82
N GLU A 196 -12.27 13.16 -10.03
CA GLU A 196 -10.84 13.29 -10.34
C GLU A 196 -10.04 14.11 -9.32
N GLY A 197 -10.59 15.22 -8.84
CA GLY A 197 -9.95 16.06 -7.82
C GLY A 197 -9.67 15.33 -6.50
N LYS A 198 -10.60 14.46 -6.06
CA LYS A 198 -10.40 13.63 -4.85
C LYS A 198 -9.37 12.54 -5.08
N ILE A 199 -9.32 11.97 -6.29
CA ILE A 199 -8.31 10.99 -6.68
C ILE A 199 -6.92 11.62 -6.63
N GLN A 200 -6.76 12.83 -7.18
CA GLN A 200 -5.48 13.54 -7.15
C GLN A 200 -5.05 13.86 -5.71
N ILE A 201 -5.99 14.29 -4.86
CA ILE A 201 -5.72 14.53 -3.43
C ILE A 201 -5.23 13.25 -2.75
N PHE A 202 -5.93 12.12 -2.96
CA PHE A 202 -5.53 10.82 -2.43
C PHE A 202 -4.15 10.41 -2.91
N PHE A 203 -3.91 10.44 -4.23
CA PHE A 203 -2.66 10.01 -4.81
C PHE A 203 -1.48 10.83 -4.27
N THR A 204 -1.65 12.15 -4.20
CA THR A 204 -0.63 13.05 -3.65
C THR A 204 -0.36 12.74 -2.19
N ALA A 205 -1.41 12.65 -1.36
CA ALA A 205 -1.25 12.49 0.08
C ALA A 205 -0.73 11.09 0.50
N CYS A 206 -1.06 10.04 -0.25
CA CYS A 206 -0.63 8.67 0.05
C CYS A 206 0.69 8.29 -0.62
N TYR A 207 0.85 8.58 -1.90
CA TYR A 207 1.97 8.04 -2.68
C TYR A 207 3.05 9.09 -2.93
N ASP A 208 2.69 10.34 -3.24
CA ASP A 208 3.64 11.43 -3.49
C ASP A 208 3.89 12.28 -2.23
N LEU A 209 4.44 11.67 -1.18
CA LEU A 209 4.68 12.32 0.12
C LEU A 209 5.52 13.60 0.03
N ASP A 210 6.51 13.66 -0.86
CA ASP A 210 7.28 14.89 -1.10
C ASP A 210 6.41 15.99 -1.72
N GLY A 211 5.50 15.65 -2.64
CA GLY A 211 4.47 16.56 -3.16
C GLY A 211 3.48 17.01 -2.09
N PHE A 212 3.03 16.08 -1.23
CA PHE A 212 2.12 16.38 -0.12
C PHE A 212 2.77 17.28 0.94
N ARG A 213 4.04 17.03 1.25
CA ARG A 213 4.87 17.88 2.11
C ARG A 213 4.91 19.31 1.59
N LYS A 214 5.19 19.51 0.30
CA LYS A 214 5.13 20.83 -0.34
C LYS A 214 3.73 21.44 -0.26
N MET A 215 2.69 20.65 -0.49
CA MET A 215 1.31 21.13 -0.36
C MET A 215 1.01 21.66 1.05
N ILE A 216 1.50 21.00 2.11
CA ILE A 216 1.29 21.48 3.49
C ILE A 216 2.08 22.76 3.77
N PHE A 217 3.36 22.81 3.38
CA PHE A 217 4.28 23.86 3.86
C PHE A 217 4.54 25.01 2.89
N GLU A 218 4.24 24.83 1.59
CA GLU A 218 4.49 25.81 0.54
C GLU A 218 3.19 26.35 -0.10
N SER A 219 2.04 26.01 0.47
CA SER A 219 0.73 26.53 0.05
C SER A 219 0.00 27.22 1.20
N THR A 220 -1.24 27.66 0.97
CA THR A 220 -2.10 28.26 2.00
C THR A 220 -2.69 27.23 2.98
N PHE A 221 -2.14 26.02 3.07
CA PHE A 221 -2.69 24.95 3.91
C PHE A 221 -2.68 25.34 5.39
N LEU A 222 -1.53 25.81 5.91
CA LEU A 222 -1.39 26.24 7.30
C LEU A 222 -2.12 27.56 7.60
N ASP A 223 -2.53 28.31 6.59
CA ASP A 223 -3.42 29.47 6.76
C ASP A 223 -4.87 29.06 7.01
N ARG A 224 -5.25 27.86 6.57
CA ARG A 224 -6.63 27.35 6.63
C ARG A 224 -6.87 26.39 7.78
N PHE A 225 -5.86 25.61 8.16
CA PHE A 225 -6.01 24.57 9.17
C PHE A 225 -5.15 24.86 10.40
N GLU A 226 -5.69 24.56 11.57
CA GLU A 226 -4.94 24.59 12.83
C GLU A 226 -4.19 23.28 13.03
N LEU A 227 -2.86 23.40 13.14
CA LEU A 227 -1.98 22.32 13.55
C LEU A 227 -1.09 22.83 14.69
N LYS A 228 -0.80 21.95 15.66
CA LYS A 228 0.13 22.27 16.75
C LYS A 228 1.55 22.39 16.20
N ASP A 229 2.36 23.28 16.78
CA ASP A 229 3.74 23.50 16.35
C ASP A 229 4.58 22.22 16.43
N GLU A 230 4.38 21.39 17.47
CA GLU A 230 5.10 20.12 17.58
C GLU A 230 4.77 19.16 16.44
N LEU A 231 3.50 19.13 16.01
CA LEU A 231 3.07 18.32 14.87
C LEU A 231 3.65 18.88 13.57
N ILE A 232 3.67 20.20 13.39
CA ILE A 232 4.29 20.84 12.21
C ILE A 232 5.75 20.43 12.06
N GLU A 233 6.53 20.52 13.13
CA GLU A 233 7.96 20.15 13.10
C GLU A 233 8.15 18.65 12.87
N GLN A 234 7.32 17.79 13.49
CA GLN A 234 7.35 16.36 13.23
C GLN A 234 7.04 16.06 11.77
N LEU A 235 5.95 16.62 11.25
CA LEU A 235 5.52 16.39 9.87
C LEU A 235 6.64 16.74 8.91
N LYS A 236 7.36 17.87 9.09
CA LYS A 236 8.49 18.28 8.22
C LYS A 236 9.62 17.25 8.10
N ALA A 237 9.93 16.52 9.17
CA ALA A 237 11.13 15.70 9.26
C ALA A 237 10.85 14.18 9.15
N ASP A 238 9.62 13.74 9.36
CA ASP A 238 9.25 12.34 9.45
C ASP A 238 8.19 11.98 8.40
N ASP A 239 8.59 11.19 7.40
CA ASP A 239 7.71 10.72 6.33
C ASP A 239 6.64 9.74 6.83
N GLU A 240 6.93 8.95 7.87
CA GLU A 240 5.95 8.03 8.43
C GLU A 240 4.86 8.80 9.17
N ALA A 241 5.26 9.81 9.95
CA ALA A 241 4.31 10.73 10.58
C ALA A 241 3.49 11.51 9.55
N LEU A 242 4.11 11.90 8.43
CA LEU A 242 3.42 12.57 7.33
C LEU A 242 2.36 11.67 6.68
N LEU A 243 2.71 10.41 6.40
CA LEU A 243 1.77 9.43 5.84
C LEU A 243 0.64 9.11 6.84
N GLU A 244 0.97 8.97 8.12
CA GLU A 244 -0.04 8.73 9.17
C GLU A 244 -1.03 9.91 9.26
N PHE A 245 -0.52 11.14 9.23
CA PHE A 245 -1.36 12.35 9.19
C PHE A 245 -2.21 12.41 7.92
N ALA A 246 -1.64 12.07 6.75
CA ALA A 246 -2.37 12.02 5.49
C ALA A 246 -3.60 11.11 5.61
N VAL A 247 -3.40 9.89 6.08
CA VAL A 247 -4.42 8.84 6.09
C VAL A 247 -5.44 9.03 7.22
N THR A 248 -4.99 9.39 8.42
CA THR A 248 -5.87 9.45 9.62
C THR A 248 -6.58 10.79 9.80
N LYS A 249 -6.08 11.86 9.17
CA LYS A 249 -6.63 13.21 9.31
C LYS A 249 -7.03 13.78 7.96
N TRP A 250 -6.04 14.10 7.13
CA TRP A 250 -6.29 14.90 5.93
C TRP A 250 -7.26 14.24 4.95
N LEU A 251 -7.06 12.96 4.62
CA LEU A 251 -7.89 12.26 3.65
C LEU A 251 -9.30 11.97 4.17
N ARG A 252 -9.45 11.69 5.46
CA ARG A 252 -10.78 11.49 6.07
C ARG A 252 -11.61 12.77 5.99
N PHE A 253 -10.99 13.92 6.25
CA PHE A 253 -11.62 15.22 6.03
C PHE A 253 -11.89 15.49 4.53
N ALA A 254 -10.88 15.36 3.67
CA ALA A 254 -10.96 15.80 2.27
C ALA A 254 -11.88 14.91 1.41
N LEU A 255 -11.87 13.60 1.64
CA LEU A 255 -12.64 12.64 0.83
C LEU A 255 -14.02 12.37 1.42
N PHE A 256 -14.11 12.25 2.75
CA PHE A 256 -15.32 11.78 3.45
C PHE A 256 -16.03 12.86 4.27
N ARG A 257 -15.46 14.07 4.37
CA ARG A 257 -16.01 15.20 5.16
C ARG A 257 -16.11 14.90 6.66
N GLU A 258 -15.26 14.03 7.17
CA GLU A 258 -15.20 13.75 8.60
C GLU A 258 -14.51 14.88 9.36
N ASP A 259 -14.98 15.13 10.58
CA ASP A 259 -14.45 16.17 11.47
C ASP A 259 -13.13 15.71 12.12
N THR A 260 -12.07 15.74 11.31
CA THR A 260 -10.72 15.29 11.67
C THR A 260 -9.68 16.40 11.56
N MET A 261 -10.08 17.57 11.08
CA MET A 261 -9.25 18.74 10.83
C MET A 261 -9.95 19.99 11.37
N ILE A 262 -9.23 20.85 12.09
CA ILE A 262 -9.76 22.11 12.60
C ILE A 262 -9.51 23.21 11.56
N ILE A 263 -10.57 23.86 11.09
CA ILE A 263 -10.50 24.99 10.17
C ILE A 263 -10.40 26.28 10.99
N LYS A 264 -9.46 27.17 10.65
CA LYS A 264 -9.29 28.46 11.33
C LYS A 264 -10.51 29.36 11.12
N ASP A 265 -10.95 30.03 12.18
CA ASP A 265 -12.14 30.90 12.21
C ASP A 265 -12.13 31.95 11.08
N THR A 266 -10.97 32.52 10.76
CA THR A 266 -10.81 33.53 9.69
C THR A 266 -11.20 33.04 8.30
N GLU A 267 -11.13 31.73 8.04
CA GLU A 267 -11.54 31.13 6.77
C GLU A 267 -13.02 30.70 6.78
N ILE A 268 -13.55 30.35 7.95
CA ILE A 268 -14.99 30.13 8.15
C ILE A 268 -15.74 31.44 7.87
N GLU A 269 -15.25 32.56 8.39
CA GLU A 269 -15.81 33.90 8.16
C GLU A 269 -15.77 34.31 6.68
N LYS A 270 -14.66 34.05 5.96
CA LYS A 270 -14.57 34.29 4.51
C LYS A 270 -15.53 33.41 3.71
N GLY A 271 -15.70 32.15 4.11
CA GLY A 271 -16.67 31.23 3.52
C GLY A 271 -18.11 31.73 3.68
N VAL A 272 -18.47 32.13 4.91
CA VAL A 272 -19.78 32.71 5.23
C VAL A 272 -20.05 34.02 4.47
N GLN A 273 -19.04 34.90 4.37
CA GLN A 273 -19.12 36.13 3.57
C GLN A 273 -19.28 35.84 2.06
N SER A 274 -18.59 34.84 1.52
CA SER A 274 -18.69 34.46 0.10
C SER A 274 -20.06 33.86 -0.27
N LEU A 275 -20.75 33.26 0.71
CA LEU A 275 -22.12 32.74 0.58
C LEU A 275 -23.20 33.81 0.84
N GLY A 276 -22.80 35.06 1.08
CA GLY A 276 -23.71 36.19 1.26
C GLY A 276 -24.47 36.17 2.60
N TRP A 277 -24.05 35.36 3.56
CA TRP A 277 -24.63 35.35 4.90
C TRP A 277 -23.96 36.43 5.75
N LYS A 278 -24.76 37.38 6.23
CA LYS A 278 -24.31 38.33 7.25
C LYS A 278 -24.37 37.61 8.59
N VAL A 279 -23.24 37.58 9.29
CA VAL A 279 -23.21 37.25 10.71
C VAL A 279 -23.73 38.50 11.42
N ASP A 280 -24.96 38.45 11.93
CA ASP A 280 -25.48 39.53 12.78
C ASP A 280 -24.71 39.49 14.12
N GLU A 281 -24.23 40.67 14.53
CA GLU A 281 -23.37 40.92 15.71
C GLU A 281 -23.94 40.42 17.05
#